data_AF-A0A077Z5Y5-F1
#
_entry.id   AF-A0A077Z5Y5-F1
#
_cell.length_a   1.000
_cell.length_b   1.000
_cell.length_c   1.000
_cell.angle_alpha   90.00
_cell.angle_beta   90.00
_cell.angle_gamma   90.00
#
_symmetry.space_group_name_H-M   'P 1'
#
loop_
_entity.id
_entity.type
_entity.pdbx_description
1 polymer ?
#
loop_
_entity_poly.entity_id
_entity_poly.type
_entity_poly.pdbx_seq_one_letter_code
_entity_poly.pdbx_strand_id
1 'polypeptide(L)'
;MFWSKLAKQTSANASFIDAVASCGIKEQAIFHVSMLTSGHTIVHATEQNGVISESLFNYLKRMVKDGCEMRVSLMNVLHQPLPVRQRAVSWAQSKVGCAYNDIFNENCINSKGQEAYYCCQLVRKAYEAAAGVPVFTLHPLNFTNADGFIDPYWKKYFGERNMDVPVNECGSHPSRLAASENLEKLCTLGVRNIAEAMQCSERARLLFSEE
;
A
#
# COMPACT_ATOMS: atom_id res chain seq x y z
N MET A 1 6.60 -3.93 2.50
CA MET A 1 7.24 -2.58 2.61
C MET A 1 6.15 -1.54 2.73
N PHE A 2 6.36 -0.45 3.46
CA PHE A 2 5.37 0.63 3.64
C PHE A 2 5.97 1.99 3.29
N TRP A 3 5.20 2.84 2.63
CA TRP A 3 5.62 4.18 2.24
C TRP A 3 4.86 5.22 3.05
N SER A 4 5.59 6.14 3.65
CA SER A 4 5.04 7.29 4.36
C SER A 4 5.60 8.59 3.81
N LYS A 5 4.85 9.68 3.88
CA LYS A 5 5.39 11.00 3.52
C LYS A 5 6.44 11.45 4.55
N LEU A 6 7.54 12.04 4.09
CA LEU A 6 8.54 12.66 4.97
C LEU A 6 8.07 14.01 5.52
N ALA A 7 7.39 14.81 4.69
CA ALA A 7 6.88 16.12 5.02
C ALA A 7 5.39 16.25 4.64
N LYS A 8 4.69 17.19 5.30
CA LYS A 8 3.42 17.72 4.80
C LYS A 8 3.71 18.45 3.49
N GLN A 9 3.67 17.77 2.34
CA GLN A 9 3.64 18.50 1.09
C GLN A 9 2.33 19.29 1.07
N THR A 10 2.49 20.60 0.93
CA THR A 10 1.42 21.58 0.78
C THR A 10 1.06 21.74 -0.70
N SER A 11 0.92 20.66 -1.46
CA SER A 11 0.39 20.81 -2.81
C SER A 11 -1.05 21.31 -2.68
N ALA A 12 -1.32 22.47 -3.27
CA ALA A 12 -2.64 23.11 -3.25
C ALA A 12 -3.73 22.23 -3.89
N ASN A 13 -3.34 21.26 -4.73
CA ASN A 13 -4.21 20.20 -5.21
C ASN A 13 -4.01 18.96 -4.32
N ALA A 14 -5.08 18.54 -3.66
CA ALA A 14 -5.13 17.27 -2.95
C ALA A 14 -4.87 16.14 -3.96
N SER A 15 -3.71 15.48 -3.84
CA SER A 15 -3.40 14.30 -4.63
C SER A 15 -4.05 13.06 -4.02
N PHE A 16 -4.18 11.99 -4.80
CA PHE A 16 -4.62 10.68 -4.30
C PHE A 16 -3.79 10.24 -3.09
N ILE A 17 -2.47 10.43 -3.15
CA ILE A 17 -1.54 10.11 -2.07
C ILE A 17 -1.86 10.92 -0.80
N ASP A 18 -2.18 12.21 -0.93
CA ASP A 18 -2.52 13.06 0.22
C ASP A 18 -3.85 12.64 0.86
N ALA A 19 -4.85 12.32 0.03
CA ALA A 19 -6.15 11.88 0.49
C ALA A 19 -6.09 10.52 1.20
N VAL A 20 -5.27 9.59 0.71
CA VAL A 20 -5.02 8.31 1.41
C VAL A 20 -4.28 8.56 2.72
N ALA A 21 -3.23 9.38 2.72
CA ALA A 21 -2.47 9.66 3.94
C ALA A 21 -3.33 10.36 5.02
N SER A 22 -4.25 11.25 4.64
CA SER A 22 -5.08 12.03 5.56
C SER A 22 -6.15 11.20 6.28
N CYS A 23 -6.69 10.17 5.63
CA CYS A 23 -7.71 9.28 6.18
C CYS A 23 -7.13 8.12 7.03
N GLY A 24 -5.81 7.99 7.08
CA GLY A 24 -5.09 7.01 7.88
C GLY A 24 -4.80 7.45 9.32
N ILE A 25 -3.78 6.81 9.91
CA ILE A 25 -3.18 7.25 11.18
C ILE A 25 -2.27 8.44 10.86
N LYS A 26 -2.66 9.63 11.34
CA LYS A 26 -2.04 10.91 10.96
C LYS A 26 -0.54 10.96 11.22
N GLU A 27 -0.10 10.41 12.35
CA GLU A 27 1.29 10.42 12.80
C GLU A 27 2.19 9.54 11.90
N GLN A 28 1.60 8.53 11.25
CA GLN A 28 2.33 7.61 10.38
C GLN A 28 2.45 8.15 8.96
N ALA A 29 1.44 8.89 8.47
CA ALA A 29 1.35 9.40 7.11
C ALA A 29 1.64 8.34 6.02
N ILE A 30 1.26 7.07 6.29
CA ILE A 30 1.46 5.95 5.38
C ILE A 30 0.37 5.96 4.31
N PHE A 31 0.79 5.92 3.05
CA PHE A 31 -0.10 6.00 1.89
C PHE A 31 -0.04 4.77 0.96
N HIS A 32 0.97 3.91 1.12
CA HIS A 32 1.15 2.77 0.21
C HIS A 32 1.82 1.56 0.91
N VAL A 33 1.63 0.38 0.34
CA VAL A 33 2.24 -0.89 0.79
C VAL A 33 2.48 -1.85 -0.39
N SER A 34 3.48 -2.73 -0.26
CA SER A 34 3.90 -3.73 -1.25
C SER A 34 4.48 -4.96 -0.55
N MET A 35 4.70 -6.00 -1.35
CA MET A 35 5.51 -7.15 -0.98
C MET A 35 6.83 -7.14 -1.76
N LEU A 36 7.92 -7.50 -1.09
CA LEU A 36 9.23 -7.72 -1.71
C LEU A 36 9.29 -9.17 -2.22
N THR A 37 9.73 -9.39 -3.46
CA THR A 37 9.62 -10.72 -4.11
C THR A 37 10.97 -11.41 -4.37
N SER A 38 12.03 -10.64 -4.62
CA SER A 38 13.37 -11.17 -4.95
C SER A 38 14.51 -10.24 -4.47
N GLY A 39 14.27 -9.46 -3.41
CA GLY A 39 15.20 -8.46 -2.89
C GLY A 39 15.28 -7.15 -3.69
N HIS A 40 15.10 -7.19 -5.02
CA HIS A 40 15.12 -6.02 -5.90
C HIS A 40 13.76 -5.65 -6.50
N THR A 41 12.81 -6.56 -6.44
CA THR A 41 11.51 -6.43 -7.10
C THR A 41 10.42 -6.37 -6.06
N ILE A 42 9.45 -5.50 -6.28
CA ILE A 42 8.23 -5.43 -5.50
C ILE A 42 7.03 -5.83 -6.35
N VAL A 43 6.02 -6.38 -5.69
CA VAL A 43 4.67 -6.52 -6.24
C VAL A 43 3.72 -5.66 -5.42
N HIS A 44 2.92 -4.84 -6.10
CA HIS A 44 1.96 -3.92 -5.48
C HIS A 44 0.83 -3.56 -6.43
N ALA A 45 -0.23 -2.96 -5.89
CA ALA A 45 -1.31 -2.36 -6.66
C ALA A 45 -1.20 -0.83 -6.65
N THR A 46 -1.22 -0.19 -7.81
CA THR A 46 -1.16 1.27 -7.97
C THR A 46 -2.37 1.77 -8.75
N GLU A 47 -2.82 3.01 -8.50
CA GLU A 47 -3.97 3.60 -9.19
C GLU A 47 -3.77 3.59 -10.73
N GLN A 48 -2.55 3.87 -11.19
CA GLN A 48 -2.26 4.03 -12.62
C GLN A 48 -2.13 2.70 -13.37
N ASN A 49 -1.65 1.64 -12.71
CA ASN A 49 -1.26 0.40 -13.40
C ASN A 49 -1.96 -0.85 -12.88
N GLY A 50 -2.81 -0.76 -11.86
CA GLY A 50 -3.33 -1.94 -11.17
C GLY A 50 -2.21 -2.71 -10.48
N VAL A 51 -2.30 -4.03 -10.47
CA VAL A 51 -1.28 -4.91 -9.86
C VAL A 51 -0.12 -5.10 -10.82
N ILE A 52 1.07 -4.68 -10.39
CA ILE A 52 2.30 -4.79 -11.18
C ILE A 52 3.45 -5.34 -10.33
N SER A 53 4.40 -5.96 -11.02
CA SER A 53 5.70 -6.34 -10.48
C SER A 53 6.77 -5.49 -11.13
N GLU A 54 7.59 -4.80 -10.34
CA GLU A 54 8.60 -3.89 -10.87
C GLU A 54 9.82 -3.73 -9.95
N SER A 55 10.90 -3.19 -10.50
CA SER A 55 12.11 -2.88 -9.73
C SER A 55 11.81 -1.83 -8.64
N LEU A 56 12.17 -2.16 -7.40
CA LEU A 56 12.07 -1.27 -6.25
C LEU A 56 12.84 0.04 -6.51
N PHE A 57 14.07 -0.05 -7.01
CA PHE A 57 14.87 1.13 -7.34
C PHE A 57 14.19 2.00 -8.40
N ASN A 58 13.64 1.41 -9.47
CA ASN A 58 12.97 2.17 -10.51
C ASN A 58 11.70 2.86 -9.98
N TYR A 59 10.92 2.18 -9.13
CA TYR A 59 9.76 2.78 -8.47
C TYR A 59 10.15 3.97 -7.59
N LEU A 60 11.13 3.80 -6.69
CA LEU A 60 11.63 4.87 -5.82
C LEU A 60 12.20 6.05 -6.64
N LYS A 61 12.95 5.76 -7.70
CA LYS A 61 13.51 6.76 -8.60
C LYS A 61 12.42 7.59 -9.29
N ARG A 62 11.31 6.97 -9.72
CA ARG A 62 10.17 7.71 -10.29
C ARG A 62 9.53 8.62 -9.24
N MET A 63 9.21 8.07 -8.07
CA MET A 63 8.61 8.84 -6.97
C MET A 63 9.43 10.08 -6.58
N VAL A 64 10.76 9.93 -6.47
CA VAL A 64 11.68 11.05 -6.20
C VAL A 64 11.70 12.07 -7.33
N LYS A 65 11.69 11.63 -8.59
CA LYS A 65 11.64 12.53 -9.76
C LYS A 65 10.34 13.33 -9.83
N ASP A 66 9.25 12.74 -9.35
CA ASP A 66 7.95 13.40 -9.21
C ASP A 66 7.89 14.31 -7.96
N GLY A 67 9.03 14.55 -7.31
CA GLY A 67 9.17 15.45 -6.17
C GLY A 67 8.69 14.85 -4.85
N CYS A 68 8.41 13.54 -4.77
CA CYS A 68 7.96 12.91 -3.54
C CYS A 68 9.14 12.58 -2.61
N GLU A 69 9.13 13.16 -1.41
CA GLU A 69 10.00 12.75 -0.30
C GLU A 69 9.26 11.76 0.60
N MET A 70 9.83 10.57 0.81
CA MET A 70 9.16 9.50 1.54
C MET A 70 10.07 8.80 2.54
N ARG A 71 9.48 8.14 3.56
CA ARG A 71 10.15 7.09 4.33
C ARG A 71 9.60 5.75 3.91
N VAL A 72 10.51 4.81 3.69
CA VAL A 72 10.22 3.41 3.36
C VAL A 72 10.52 2.57 4.58
N SER A 73 9.51 1.91 5.14
CA SER A 73 9.66 0.98 6.25
C SER A 73 9.62 -0.45 5.74
N LEU A 74 10.64 -1.23 6.09
CA LEU A 74 10.70 -2.66 5.84
C LEU A 74 10.15 -3.37 7.07
N MET A 75 9.20 -4.28 6.84
CA MET A 75 8.52 -5.00 7.90
C MET A 75 8.63 -6.49 7.64
N ASN A 76 8.84 -7.26 8.70
CA ASN A 76 8.66 -8.71 8.72
C ASN A 76 7.22 -9.04 9.12
N VAL A 77 6.67 -10.12 8.56
CA VAL A 77 5.37 -10.66 8.98
C VAL A 77 5.61 -11.74 10.03
N LEU A 78 5.25 -11.42 11.27
CA LEU A 78 5.42 -12.29 12.42
C LEU A 78 4.49 -13.51 12.33
N HIS A 79 4.89 -14.58 13.03
CA HIS A 79 4.12 -15.81 13.17
C HIS A 79 3.78 -16.53 11.85
N GLN A 80 4.38 -16.13 10.72
CA GLN A 80 4.21 -16.79 9.42
C GLN A 80 5.52 -17.44 8.98
N PRO A 81 5.59 -18.79 8.91
CA PRO A 81 6.76 -19.50 8.41
C PRO A 81 7.16 -19.06 7.00
N LEU A 82 8.45 -19.18 6.66
CA LEU A 82 8.97 -18.82 5.33
C LEU A 82 8.13 -19.39 4.16
N PRO A 83 7.69 -20.68 4.16
CA PRO A 83 6.84 -21.20 3.09
C PRO A 83 5.50 -20.46 2.93
N VAL A 84 4.90 -19.95 4.02
CA VAL A 84 3.67 -19.15 3.95
C VAL A 84 3.97 -17.78 3.31
N ARG A 85 5.07 -17.13 3.73
CA ARG A 85 5.48 -15.83 3.19
C ARG A 85 5.80 -15.92 1.70
N GLN A 86 6.48 -16.98 1.27
CA GLN A 86 6.72 -17.29 -0.14
C GLN A 86 5.43 -17.54 -0.91
N ARG A 87 4.48 -18.32 -0.38
CA ARG A 87 3.16 -18.52 -1.02
C ARG A 87 2.38 -17.23 -1.14
N ALA A 88 2.44 -16.34 -0.14
CA ALA A 88 1.77 -15.04 -0.20
C ALA A 88 2.38 -14.19 -1.33
N VAL A 89 3.70 -14.16 -1.46
CA VAL A 89 4.39 -13.50 -2.58
C VAL A 89 3.95 -14.10 -3.93
N SER A 90 3.98 -15.43 -4.07
CA SER A 90 3.55 -16.10 -5.30
C SER A 90 2.09 -15.80 -5.64
N TRP A 91 1.22 -15.75 -4.64
CA TRP A 91 -0.19 -15.38 -4.83
C TRP A 91 -0.31 -13.93 -5.34
N ALA A 92 0.38 -12.97 -4.71
CA ALA A 92 0.35 -11.59 -5.17
C ALA A 92 0.93 -11.43 -6.58
N GLN A 93 1.98 -12.17 -6.92
CA GLN A 93 2.54 -12.20 -8.29
C GLN A 93 1.55 -12.79 -9.30
N SER A 94 0.72 -13.76 -8.92
CA SER A 94 -0.33 -14.31 -9.80
C SER A 94 -1.42 -13.29 -10.15
N LYS A 95 -1.53 -12.21 -9.38
CA LYS A 95 -2.48 -11.11 -9.61
C LYS A 95 -1.93 -10.00 -10.49
N VAL A 96 -0.68 -10.07 -10.94
CA VAL A 96 -0.11 -9.08 -11.87
C VAL A 96 -0.96 -9.00 -13.14
N GLY A 97 -1.37 -7.79 -13.52
CA GLY A 97 -2.30 -7.53 -14.62
C GLY A 97 -3.75 -7.28 -14.18
N CYS A 98 -4.13 -7.61 -12.93
CA CYS A 98 -5.43 -7.21 -12.38
C CYS A 98 -5.53 -5.68 -12.25
N ALA A 99 -6.75 -5.16 -12.33
CA ALA A 99 -7.00 -3.72 -12.28
C ALA A 99 -6.77 -3.14 -10.87
N TYR A 100 -6.76 -1.81 -10.77
CA TYR A 100 -6.81 -1.14 -9.47
C TYR A 100 -8.25 -1.14 -8.93
N ASN A 101 -8.44 -1.52 -7.67
CA ASN A 101 -9.74 -1.44 -7.01
C ASN A 101 -9.99 0.01 -6.59
N ASP A 102 -10.60 0.75 -7.52
CA ASP A 102 -10.85 2.18 -7.42
C ASP A 102 -12.05 2.54 -6.54
N ILE A 103 -12.80 1.56 -6.04
CA ILE A 103 -13.95 1.75 -5.13
C ILE A 103 -13.72 1.13 -3.76
N PHE A 104 -12.52 0.60 -3.52
CA PHE A 104 -12.08 -0.04 -2.28
C PHE A 104 -12.97 -1.21 -1.80
N ASN A 105 -13.67 -1.86 -2.73
CA ASN A 105 -14.63 -2.92 -2.42
C ASN A 105 -13.94 -4.18 -1.86
N GLU A 106 -14.45 -4.77 -0.78
CA GLU A 106 -13.85 -5.94 -0.13
C GLU A 106 -13.79 -7.19 -1.03
N ASN A 107 -14.71 -7.31 -1.99
CA ASN A 107 -14.80 -8.44 -2.92
C ASN A 107 -13.79 -8.38 -4.07
N CYS A 108 -12.79 -7.49 -3.99
CA CYS A 108 -11.69 -7.38 -4.95
C CYS A 108 -12.19 -7.08 -6.38
N ILE A 109 -13.10 -6.13 -6.50
CA ILE A 109 -13.63 -5.63 -7.77
C ILE A 109 -13.54 -4.11 -7.86
N ASN A 110 -13.34 -3.58 -9.07
CA ASN A 110 -13.37 -2.14 -9.35
C ASN A 110 -14.78 -1.67 -9.77
N SER A 111 -14.94 -0.37 -10.02
CA SER A 111 -16.17 0.27 -10.52
C SER A 111 -16.73 -0.32 -11.82
N LYS A 112 -15.92 -1.08 -12.56
CA LYS A 112 -16.28 -1.76 -13.82
C LYS A 112 -16.56 -3.26 -13.64
N GLY A 113 -16.56 -3.76 -12.41
CA GLY A 113 -16.79 -5.18 -12.10
C GLY A 113 -15.62 -6.10 -12.46
N GLN A 114 -14.43 -5.55 -12.72
CA GLN A 114 -13.23 -6.33 -13.03
C GLN A 114 -12.53 -6.75 -11.73
N GLU A 115 -11.88 -7.92 -11.73
CA GLU A 115 -10.99 -8.31 -10.63
C GLU A 115 -9.92 -7.24 -10.43
N ALA A 116 -9.85 -6.73 -9.21
CA ALA A 116 -9.07 -5.55 -8.91
C ALA A 116 -8.63 -5.51 -7.45
N TYR A 117 -7.48 -4.87 -7.21
CA TYR A 117 -6.92 -4.75 -5.87
C TYR A 117 -6.42 -3.34 -5.60
N TYR A 118 -6.52 -2.90 -4.36
CA TYR A 118 -5.73 -1.78 -3.85
C TYR A 118 -4.59 -2.31 -2.96
N CYS A 119 -3.58 -1.48 -2.71
CA CYS A 119 -2.28 -1.94 -2.24
C CYS A 119 -2.30 -2.80 -0.96
N CYS A 120 -3.02 -2.37 0.08
CA CYS A 120 -3.13 -3.15 1.33
C CYS A 120 -4.11 -4.32 1.25
N GLN A 121 -5.15 -4.25 0.40
CA GLN A 121 -6.01 -5.41 0.14
C GLN A 121 -5.24 -6.53 -0.55
N LEU A 122 -4.36 -6.20 -1.51
CA LEU A 122 -3.50 -7.19 -2.17
C LEU A 122 -2.66 -7.95 -1.13
N VAL A 123 -1.98 -7.23 -0.22
CA VAL A 123 -1.17 -7.85 0.85
C VAL A 123 -2.02 -8.71 1.77
N ARG A 124 -3.16 -8.19 2.23
CA ARG A 124 -4.04 -8.94 3.13
C ARG A 124 -4.56 -10.22 2.50
N LYS A 125 -5.09 -10.14 1.27
CA LYS A 125 -5.62 -11.30 0.53
C LYS A 125 -4.52 -12.31 0.20
N ALA A 126 -3.31 -11.85 -0.11
CA ALA A 126 -2.17 -12.72 -0.34
C ALA A 126 -1.83 -13.58 0.90
N TYR A 127 -1.76 -12.96 2.08
CA TYR A 127 -1.49 -13.69 3.31
C TYR A 127 -2.66 -14.55 3.77
N GLU A 128 -3.91 -14.08 3.60
CA GLU A 128 -5.12 -14.87 3.88
C GLU A 128 -5.14 -16.15 3.03
N ALA A 129 -4.88 -16.04 1.73
CA ALA A 129 -4.82 -17.19 0.83
C ALA A 129 -3.65 -18.14 1.16
N ALA A 130 -2.48 -17.60 1.53
CA ALA A 130 -1.29 -18.40 1.79
C ALA A 130 -1.31 -19.14 3.13
N ALA A 131 -1.92 -18.52 4.16
CA ALA A 131 -2.08 -19.08 5.50
C ALA A 131 -3.36 -19.91 5.65
N GLY A 132 -4.36 -19.68 4.79
CA GLY A 132 -5.69 -20.30 4.88
C GLY A 132 -6.59 -19.67 5.95
N VAL A 133 -6.13 -18.62 6.63
CA VAL A 133 -6.85 -17.86 7.66
C VAL A 133 -6.48 -16.38 7.57
N PRO A 134 -7.35 -15.45 8.00
CA PRO A 134 -7.02 -14.03 8.03
C PRO A 134 -5.79 -13.74 8.92
N VAL A 135 -4.75 -13.13 8.33
CA VAL A 135 -3.53 -12.69 9.05
C VAL A 135 -3.61 -11.21 9.45
N PHE A 136 -4.31 -10.39 8.66
CA PHE A 136 -4.53 -8.98 8.95
C PHE A 136 -6.03 -8.69 9.08
N THR A 137 -6.39 -7.84 10.03
CA THR A 137 -7.77 -7.52 10.33
C THR A 137 -8.38 -6.58 9.29
N LEU A 138 -9.69 -6.72 9.10
CA LEU A 138 -10.51 -5.73 8.41
C LEU A 138 -10.78 -4.55 9.34
N HIS A 139 -10.96 -3.38 8.74
CA HIS A 139 -11.41 -2.19 9.45
C HIS A 139 -12.48 -1.47 8.63
N PRO A 140 -13.40 -0.71 9.27
CA PRO A 140 -14.29 0.18 8.54
C PRO A 140 -13.48 1.17 7.70
N LEU A 141 -13.78 1.29 6.41
CA LEU A 141 -13.23 2.33 5.57
C LEU A 141 -13.59 3.69 6.15
N ASN A 142 -12.63 4.62 6.14
CA ASN A 142 -12.84 5.98 6.62
C ASN A 142 -12.40 6.94 5.51
N PHE A 143 -13.32 7.81 5.09
CA PHE A 143 -13.09 8.85 4.09
C PHE A 143 -13.36 10.25 4.67
N THR A 144 -13.37 10.36 6.00
CA THR A 144 -13.61 11.62 6.71
C THR A 144 -12.33 12.38 6.99
N ASN A 145 -12.46 13.71 7.06
CA ASN A 145 -11.42 14.62 7.48
C ASN A 145 -11.34 14.70 9.02
N ALA A 146 -10.49 15.60 9.53
CA ALA A 146 -10.29 15.79 10.98
C ALA A 146 -11.56 16.23 11.73
N ASP A 147 -12.49 16.88 11.03
CA ASP A 147 -13.74 17.40 11.58
C ASP A 147 -14.88 16.36 11.52
N GLY A 148 -14.60 15.15 11.03
CA GLY A 148 -15.57 14.05 10.91
C GLY A 148 -16.48 14.15 9.68
N PHE A 149 -16.26 15.13 8.79
CA PHE A 149 -16.99 15.24 7.52
C PHE A 149 -16.27 14.48 6.41
N ILE A 150 -17.01 13.93 5.45
CA ILE A 150 -16.41 13.31 4.26
C ILE A 150 -15.54 14.34 3.53
N ASP A 151 -14.28 13.98 3.28
CA ASP A 151 -13.32 14.83 2.60
C ASP A 151 -13.83 15.20 1.19
N PRO A 152 -13.77 16.49 0.78
CA PRO A 152 -14.16 16.91 -0.57
C PRO A 152 -13.46 16.14 -1.69
N TYR A 153 -12.21 15.70 -1.48
CA TYR A 153 -11.49 14.85 -2.43
C TYR A 153 -12.26 13.56 -2.70
N TRP A 154 -12.67 12.86 -1.64
CA TRP A 154 -13.38 11.58 -1.77
C TRP A 154 -14.78 11.77 -2.37
N LYS A 155 -15.49 12.85 -2.01
CA LYS A 155 -16.78 13.16 -2.68
C LYS A 155 -16.63 13.30 -4.19
N LYS A 156 -15.62 14.03 -4.64
CA LYS A 156 -15.33 14.18 -6.07
C LYS A 156 -14.91 12.85 -6.69
N TYR A 157 -13.99 12.13 -6.04
CA TYR A 157 -13.44 10.87 -6.53
C TYR A 157 -14.50 9.79 -6.76
N PHE A 158 -15.45 9.63 -5.83
CA PHE A 158 -16.58 8.69 -5.99
C PHE A 158 -17.66 9.24 -6.93
N GLY A 159 -17.90 10.56 -6.92
CA GLY A 159 -18.83 11.21 -7.84
C GLY A 159 -18.47 11.02 -9.32
N GLU A 160 -17.18 11.08 -9.66
CA GLU A 160 -16.67 10.79 -11.02
C GLU A 160 -16.93 9.34 -11.47
N ARG A 161 -17.25 8.45 -10.53
CA ARG A 161 -17.60 7.05 -10.75
C ARG A 161 -19.10 6.78 -10.61
N ASN A 162 -19.93 7.82 -10.46
CA ASN A 162 -21.37 7.73 -10.20
C ASN A 162 -21.70 6.88 -8.96
N MET A 163 -20.89 7.00 -7.90
CA MET A 163 -21.08 6.28 -6.66
C MET A 163 -21.08 7.23 -5.46
N ASP A 164 -21.78 6.84 -4.41
CA ASP A 164 -21.65 7.47 -3.10
C ASP A 164 -20.34 7.02 -2.43
N VAL A 165 -19.83 7.87 -1.54
CA VAL A 165 -18.68 7.52 -0.71
C VAL A 165 -19.09 6.40 0.25
N PRO A 166 -18.38 5.26 0.30
CA PRO A 166 -18.71 4.15 1.18
C PRO A 166 -18.65 4.60 2.64
N VAL A 167 -19.72 4.35 3.39
CA VAL A 167 -19.79 4.65 4.83
C VAL A 167 -19.90 3.32 5.58
N ASN A 168 -19.01 3.09 6.54
CA ASN A 168 -18.95 1.89 7.39
C ASN A 168 -18.75 0.55 6.65
N GLU A 169 -18.44 0.55 5.35
CA GLU A 169 -18.03 -0.66 4.64
C GLU A 169 -16.69 -1.18 5.16
N CYS A 170 -16.54 -2.50 5.21
CA CYS A 170 -15.29 -3.13 5.65
C CYS A 170 -14.24 -3.09 4.53
N GLY A 171 -13.00 -2.82 4.92
CA GLY A 171 -11.85 -2.86 4.02
C GLY A 171 -10.55 -2.81 4.80
N SER A 172 -9.52 -2.19 4.22
CA SER A 172 -8.20 -2.05 4.85
C SER A 172 -7.57 -0.72 4.48
N HIS A 173 -6.64 -0.25 5.30
CA HIS A 173 -5.91 0.99 5.06
C HIS A 173 -4.41 0.75 5.30
N PRO A 174 -3.49 1.29 4.46
CA PRO A 174 -2.06 1.02 4.60
C PRO A 174 -1.51 1.31 6.00
N SER A 175 -1.88 2.45 6.61
CA SER A 175 -1.46 2.80 7.97
C SER A 175 -2.01 1.86 9.06
N ARG A 176 -3.23 1.36 8.90
CA ARG A 176 -3.84 0.45 9.89
C ARG A 176 -3.22 -0.94 9.78
N LEU A 177 -2.98 -1.39 8.55
CA LEU A 177 -2.25 -2.63 8.30
C LEU A 177 -0.82 -2.54 8.88
N ALA A 178 -0.14 -1.40 8.73
CA ALA A 178 1.18 -1.14 9.33
C ALA A 178 1.20 -1.15 10.87
N ALA A 179 0.04 -0.94 11.52
CA ALA A 179 -0.12 -0.97 12.97
C ALA A 179 -0.52 -2.36 13.50
N SER A 180 -0.59 -3.38 12.62
CA SER A 180 -0.88 -4.75 13.02
C SER A 180 0.19 -5.29 13.96
N GLU A 181 -0.23 -5.98 15.02
CA GLU A 181 0.64 -6.74 15.92
C GLU A 181 1.39 -7.89 15.23
N ASN A 182 0.93 -8.30 14.03
CA ASN A 182 1.59 -9.32 13.21
C ASN A 182 2.72 -8.76 12.35
N LEU A 183 3.15 -7.51 12.56
CA LEU A 183 4.26 -6.89 11.88
C LEU A 183 5.36 -6.45 12.84
N GLU A 184 6.59 -6.72 12.47
CA GLU A 184 7.78 -6.19 13.12
C GLU A 184 8.55 -5.30 12.14
N LYS A 185 8.94 -4.11 12.60
CA LYS A 185 9.72 -3.18 11.77
C LYS A 185 11.20 -3.53 11.82
N LEU A 186 11.76 -3.89 10.66
CA LEU A 186 13.18 -4.19 10.50
C LEU A 186 14.02 -2.92 10.40
N CYS A 187 13.59 -1.98 9.55
CA CYS A 187 14.23 -0.68 9.41
C CYS A 187 13.32 0.35 8.73
N THR A 188 13.72 1.62 8.83
CA THR A 188 13.12 2.73 8.09
C THR A 188 14.23 3.51 7.38
N LEU A 189 14.00 3.84 6.11
CA LEU A 189 14.94 4.58 5.28
C LEU A 189 14.25 5.82 4.71
N GLY A 190 14.88 6.98 4.82
CA GLY A 190 14.45 8.19 4.10
C GLY A 190 14.87 8.10 2.65
N VAL A 191 13.99 8.50 1.73
CA VAL A 191 14.24 8.53 0.29
C VAL A 191 13.76 9.87 -0.27
N ARG A 192 14.73 10.75 -0.54
CA ARG A 192 14.55 12.13 -1.04
C ARG A 192 15.27 12.37 -2.37
N ASN A 193 16.24 11.54 -2.70
CA ASN A 193 17.05 11.64 -3.91
C ASN A 193 17.39 10.23 -4.46
N ILE A 194 18.01 10.19 -5.65
CA ILE A 194 18.34 8.93 -6.35
C ILE A 194 19.36 8.08 -5.56
N ALA A 195 20.30 8.71 -4.86
CA ALA A 195 21.30 7.98 -4.07
C ALA A 195 20.63 7.25 -2.88
N GLU A 196 19.71 7.91 -2.19
CA GLU A 196 18.92 7.30 -1.12
C GLU A 196 17.97 6.21 -1.64
N ALA A 197 17.41 6.38 -2.85
CA ALA A 197 16.62 5.34 -3.50
C ALA A 197 17.46 4.06 -3.76
N MET A 198 18.71 4.22 -4.20
CA MET A 198 19.65 3.11 -4.38
C MET A 198 19.97 2.43 -3.04
N GLN A 199 20.31 3.21 -2.01
CA GLN A 199 20.58 2.68 -0.66
C GLN A 199 19.39 1.90 -0.10
N CYS A 200 18.17 2.41 -0.30
CA CYS A 200 16.96 1.72 0.11
C CYS A 200 16.79 0.38 -0.61
N SER A 201 17.05 0.33 -1.91
CA SER A 201 16.96 -0.91 -2.70
C SER A 201 18.01 -1.93 -2.26
N GLU A 202 19.25 -1.50 -2.01
CA GLU A 202 20.31 -2.41 -1.54
C GLU A 202 20.03 -2.93 -0.14
N ARG A 203 19.52 -2.08 0.77
CA ARG A 203 19.14 -2.54 2.12
C ARG A 203 18.01 -3.57 2.07
N ALA A 204 17.03 -3.38 1.19
CA ALA A 204 15.94 -4.35 0.99
C ALA A 204 16.46 -5.70 0.49
N ARG A 205 17.41 -5.68 -0.46
CA ARG A 205 18.06 -6.89 -0.96
C ARG A 205 18.78 -7.67 0.13
N LEU A 206 19.60 -6.98 0.94
CA LEU A 206 20.37 -7.62 2.01
C LEU A 206 19.46 -8.30 3.03
N LEU A 207 18.40 -7.61 3.47
CA LEU A 207 17.43 -8.18 4.42
C LEU A 207 16.63 -9.35 3.83
N PHE A 208 16.37 -9.36 2.52
CA PHE A 208 15.71 -10.49 1.85
C PHE A 208 16.61 -11.71 1.73
N SER A 209 17.93 -11.53 1.57
CA SER A 209 18.89 -12.65 1.46
C SER A 209 19.22 -13.31 2.80
N GLU A 210 18.86 -12.70 3.93
CA GLU A 210 19.05 -13.27 5.28
C GLU A 210 17.91 -14.22 5.70
N GLU A 211 16.88 -14.43 4.86
CA GLU A 211 15.71 -15.28 5.14
C GLU A 211 15.71 -16.67 4.47
#